data_AF-A0A955EMH0-F1
#
_entry.id   AF-A0A955EMH0-F1
#
_cell.length_a   1.000
_cell.length_b   1.000
_cell.length_c   1.000
_cell.angle_alpha   90.00
_cell.angle_beta   90.00
_cell.angle_gamma   90.00
#
_symmetry.space_group_name_H-M   'P 1'
#
loop_
_entity.id
_entity.type
_entity.pdbx_description
1 polymer ?
#
loop_
_entity_poly.entity_id
_entity_poly.type
_entity_poly.pdbx_seq_one_letter_code
_entity_poly.pdbx_strand_id
1 'polypeptide(L)'
;DYNLDKNPAIFGYKRKDGVVVIFDEIYGCKTTKDLAIEILRRYPNATRMELTIIDDAKSGTARSQIDGSTNRQLLNQMGFKRIISARSNPPRTERYDNMNAHFRNAKGNARLIINPKCKNLIKDLMELEFKPNSDKPETLNEQLGHASDALGYLLNYISPWAGREGHFQRTQNIRIG
;
A
#
# COMPACT_ATOMS: atom_id res chain seq x y z
N ASP A 1 -5.40 1.56 -0.77
CA ASP A 1 -5.82 2.70 0.06
C ASP A 1 -7.12 3.24 -0.53
N TYR A 2 -8.18 3.40 0.26
CA TYR A 2 -9.46 3.86 -0.28
C TYR A 2 -9.66 5.34 0.01
N ASN A 3 -9.37 6.15 -0.99
CA ASN A 3 -9.65 7.58 -0.94
C ASN A 3 -10.31 8.02 -2.24
N LEU A 4 -11.29 8.94 -2.13
CA LEU A 4 -11.99 9.51 -3.28
C LEU A 4 -10.96 10.00 -4.32
N ASP A 5 -11.17 9.58 -5.56
CA ASP A 5 -10.39 9.96 -6.76
C ASP A 5 -8.96 9.42 -6.91
N LYS A 6 -8.46 8.58 -5.99
CA LYS A 6 -7.04 8.15 -6.04
C LYS A 6 -6.79 6.64 -5.93
N ASN A 7 -7.71 5.89 -5.33
CA ASN A 7 -7.65 4.46 -4.98
C ASN A 7 -6.49 3.66 -5.62
N PRO A 8 -5.26 3.71 -5.06
CA PRO A 8 -4.16 2.95 -5.60
C PRO A 8 -4.21 1.49 -5.12
N ALA A 9 -3.85 0.58 -6.01
CA ALA A 9 -3.55 -0.81 -5.69
C ALA A 9 -2.09 -1.12 -6.04
N ILE A 10 -1.38 -1.66 -5.05
CA ILE A 10 0.01 -2.10 -5.18
C ILE A 10 0.02 -3.63 -5.14
N PHE A 11 0.64 -4.24 -6.15
CA PHE A 11 0.68 -5.70 -6.29
C PHE A 11 2.09 -6.20 -5.99
N GLY A 12 2.17 -7.13 -5.04
CA GLY A 12 3.44 -7.72 -4.66
C GLY A 12 3.31 -9.10 -4.05
N TYR A 13 4.45 -9.77 -3.94
CA TYR A 13 4.58 -11.05 -3.27
C TYR A 13 5.87 -11.10 -2.46
N LYS A 14 5.88 -11.94 -1.44
CA LYS A 14 7.09 -12.22 -0.64
C LYS A 14 7.74 -13.49 -1.16
N ARG A 15 9.02 -13.41 -1.48
CA ARG A 15 9.86 -14.55 -1.85
C ARG A 15 10.25 -15.37 -0.62
N LYS A 16 10.69 -16.61 -0.85
CA LYS A 16 11.14 -17.52 0.22
C LYS A 16 12.35 -16.99 1.01
N ASP A 17 13.19 -16.18 0.38
CA ASP A 17 14.35 -15.51 0.99
C ASP A 17 13.96 -14.27 1.81
N GLY A 18 12.67 -13.95 1.91
CA GLY A 18 12.15 -12.82 2.66
C GLY A 18 12.08 -11.51 1.90
N VAL A 19 12.57 -11.45 0.65
CA VAL A 19 12.49 -10.25 -0.19
C VAL A 19 11.05 -10.04 -0.67
N VAL A 20 10.53 -8.82 -0.52
CA VAL A 20 9.25 -8.40 -1.09
C VAL A 20 9.47 -7.82 -2.48
N VAL A 21 8.71 -8.30 -3.45
CA VAL A 21 8.76 -7.82 -4.83
C VAL A 21 7.43 -7.16 -5.17
N ILE A 22 7.47 -5.88 -5.55
CA ILE A 22 6.34 -5.14 -6.10
C ILE A 22 6.45 -5.20 -7.62
N PHE A 23 5.49 -5.85 -8.24
CA PHE A 23 5.55 -6.16 -9.66
C PHE A 23 4.52 -5.42 -10.49
N ASP A 24 3.53 -4.75 -9.91
CA ASP A 24 2.57 -3.92 -10.64
C ASP A 24 1.92 -2.85 -9.75
N GLU A 25 1.34 -1.86 -10.38
CA GLU A 25 0.48 -0.87 -9.75
C GLU A 25 -0.73 -0.53 -10.62
N ILE A 26 -1.84 -0.17 -9.96
CA ILE A 26 -2.98 0.52 -10.56
C ILE A 26 -3.16 1.82 -9.78
N TYR A 27 -3.33 2.93 -10.51
CA TYR A 27 -3.48 4.27 -9.94
C TYR A 27 -4.54 5.05 -10.74
N GLY A 28 -5.24 5.97 -10.08
CA GLY A 28 -6.20 6.88 -10.73
C GLY A 28 -7.63 6.35 -10.88
N CYS A 29 -7.98 5.26 -10.21
CA CYS A 29 -9.36 4.76 -10.16
C CYS A 29 -10.21 5.62 -9.24
N LYS A 30 -11.30 6.18 -9.78
CA LYS A 30 -12.21 7.07 -9.02
C LYS A 30 -12.99 6.32 -7.95
N THR A 31 -13.39 5.09 -8.27
CA THR A 31 -14.16 4.24 -7.36
C THR A 31 -13.47 2.89 -7.13
N THR A 32 -13.82 2.25 -6.02
CA THR A 32 -13.46 0.84 -5.73
C THR A 32 -13.94 -0.10 -6.83
N LYS A 33 -15.09 0.21 -7.46
CA LYS A 33 -15.64 -0.58 -8.58
C LYS A 33 -14.73 -0.51 -9.79
N ASP A 34 -14.28 0.69 -10.17
CA ASP A 34 -13.36 0.87 -11.30
C ASP A 34 -12.05 0.14 -11.05
N LEU A 35 -11.53 0.22 -9.81
CA LEU A 35 -10.34 -0.50 -9.40
C LEU A 35 -10.52 -2.01 -9.54
N ALA A 36 -11.64 -2.54 -9.04
CA ALA A 36 -11.95 -3.96 -9.12
C ALA A 36 -12.09 -4.44 -10.58
N ILE A 37 -12.73 -3.65 -11.45
CA ILE A 37 -12.82 -3.95 -12.89
C ILE A 37 -11.43 -3.98 -13.53
N GLU A 38 -10.58 -3.00 -13.25
CA GLU A 38 -9.23 -2.93 -13.80
C GLU A 38 -8.36 -4.11 -13.31
N ILE A 39 -8.52 -4.53 -12.05
CA ILE A 39 -7.88 -5.73 -11.52
C ILE A 39 -8.32 -6.96 -12.30
N LEU A 40 -9.62 -7.16 -12.52
CA LEU A 40 -10.13 -8.31 -13.28
C LEU A 40 -9.71 -8.26 -14.74
N ARG A 41 -9.58 -7.07 -15.33
CA ARG A 41 -9.08 -6.90 -16.70
C ARG A 41 -7.62 -7.31 -16.84
N ARG A 42 -6.75 -6.91 -15.90
CA ARG A 42 -5.32 -7.27 -15.92
C ARG A 42 -5.06 -8.69 -15.44
N TYR A 43 -5.86 -9.16 -14.49
CA TYR A 43 -5.74 -10.47 -13.84
C TYR A 43 -7.10 -11.20 -13.87
N PRO A 44 -7.50 -11.78 -15.02
CA PRO A 44 -8.82 -12.43 -15.17
C PRO A 44 -9.08 -13.57 -14.19
N ASN A 45 -8.01 -14.19 -13.69
CA ASN A 45 -8.09 -15.26 -12.70
C ASN A 45 -8.01 -14.75 -11.25
N ALA A 46 -7.99 -13.44 -10.99
CA ALA A 46 -7.85 -12.89 -9.64
C ALA A 46 -8.95 -13.37 -8.65
N THR A 47 -10.16 -13.69 -9.13
CA THR A 47 -11.25 -14.27 -8.32
C THR A 47 -11.05 -15.76 -7.99
N ARG A 48 -10.16 -16.43 -8.72
CA ARG A 48 -9.80 -17.85 -8.56
C ARG A 48 -8.42 -18.04 -7.92
N MET A 49 -7.55 -17.03 -7.98
CA MET A 49 -6.26 -16.99 -7.30
C MET A 49 -6.45 -16.64 -5.82
N GLU A 50 -5.50 -17.06 -4.97
CA GLU A 50 -5.43 -16.64 -3.56
C GLU A 50 -4.96 -15.17 -3.42
N LEU A 51 -5.53 -14.27 -4.23
CA LEU A 51 -5.21 -12.85 -4.17
C LEU A 51 -5.74 -12.30 -2.85
N THR A 52 -4.83 -11.87 -1.99
CA THR A 52 -5.15 -11.29 -0.70
C THR A 52 -5.24 -9.79 -0.87
N ILE A 53 -6.47 -9.25 -0.82
CA ILE A 53 -6.66 -7.80 -0.83
C ILE A 53 -6.44 -7.31 0.59
N ILE A 54 -5.42 -6.48 0.80
CA ILE A 54 -5.13 -5.84 2.08
C ILE A 54 -5.58 -4.39 1.96
N ASP A 55 -6.55 -4.02 2.76
CA ASP A 55 -7.09 -2.67 2.76
C ASP A 55 -7.03 -1.98 4.12
N ASP A 56 -7.33 -0.67 4.11
CA ASP A 56 -7.33 0.14 5.31
C ASP A 56 -8.49 -0.25 6.24
N ALA A 57 -8.35 0.02 7.54
CA ALA A 57 -9.33 -0.45 8.52
C ALA A 57 -10.74 0.11 8.33
N LYS A 58 -10.91 1.21 7.56
CA LYS A 58 -12.23 1.81 7.31
C LYS A 58 -12.97 1.14 6.16
N SER A 59 -12.31 0.36 5.32
CA SER A 59 -12.88 -0.31 4.14
C SER A 59 -14.12 -1.18 4.42
N GLY A 60 -14.15 -1.81 5.60
CA GLY A 60 -15.20 -2.76 6.01
C GLY A 60 -16.43 -2.08 6.60
N THR A 61 -16.33 -0.81 7.00
CA THR A 61 -17.36 -0.08 7.74
C THR A 61 -17.83 1.18 7.02
N ALA A 62 -16.98 1.81 6.22
CA ALA A 62 -17.32 2.95 5.39
C ALA A 62 -18.28 2.52 4.28
N ARG A 63 -19.43 3.20 4.21
CA ARG A 63 -20.47 2.97 3.20
C ARG A 63 -20.37 4.03 2.11
N SER A 64 -20.49 3.59 0.86
CA SER A 64 -20.66 4.46 -0.29
C SER A 64 -21.93 5.31 -0.12
N GLN A 65 -21.84 6.60 -0.43
CA GLN A 65 -23.01 7.49 -0.41
C GLN A 65 -23.97 7.23 -1.58
N ILE A 66 -23.52 6.49 -2.61
CA ILE A 66 -24.29 6.24 -3.83
C ILE A 66 -25.23 5.05 -3.65
N ASP A 67 -24.74 3.94 -3.10
CA ASP A 67 -25.50 2.68 -3.01
C ASP A 67 -25.56 2.09 -1.59
N GLY A 68 -24.96 2.75 -0.59
CA GLY A 68 -24.95 2.31 0.80
C GLY A 68 -24.09 1.07 1.07
N SER A 69 -23.43 0.52 0.07
CA SER A 69 -22.57 -0.67 0.21
C SER A 69 -21.18 -0.31 0.71
N THR A 70 -20.52 -1.24 1.40
CA THR A 70 -19.11 -1.08 1.78
C THR A 70 -18.19 -1.59 0.67
N ASN A 71 -16.95 -1.09 0.63
CA ASN A 71 -15.94 -1.56 -0.34
C ASN A 71 -15.76 -3.08 -0.29
N ARG A 72 -15.81 -3.66 0.91
CA ARG A 72 -15.75 -5.11 1.10
C ARG A 72 -16.95 -5.84 0.49
N GLN A 73 -18.16 -5.32 0.66
CA GLN A 73 -19.36 -5.92 0.07
C GLN A 73 -19.30 -5.91 -1.45
N LEU A 74 -18.88 -4.78 -2.03
CA LEU A 74 -18.70 -4.63 -3.47
C LEU A 74 -17.67 -5.63 -4.03
N LEU A 75 -16.50 -5.74 -3.41
CA LEU A 75 -15.47 -6.70 -3.85
C LEU A 75 -15.94 -8.16 -3.73
N ASN A 76 -16.67 -8.51 -2.65
CA ASN A 76 -17.28 -9.83 -2.52
C ASN A 76 -18.28 -10.11 -3.65
N GLN A 77 -19.14 -9.15 -4.00
CA GLN A 77 -20.10 -9.29 -5.10
C GLN A 77 -19.41 -9.47 -6.46
N MET A 78 -18.24 -8.88 -6.64
CA MET A 78 -17.40 -9.04 -7.85
C MET A 78 -16.59 -10.34 -7.86
N GLY A 79 -16.74 -11.20 -6.85
CA GLY A 79 -16.15 -12.53 -6.81
C GLY A 79 -14.75 -12.60 -6.16
N PHE A 80 -14.26 -11.51 -5.54
CA PHE A 80 -13.04 -11.57 -4.73
C PHE A 80 -13.32 -12.31 -3.43
N LYS A 81 -12.65 -13.45 -3.21
CA LYS A 81 -12.96 -14.35 -2.09
C LYS A 81 -12.12 -14.11 -0.83
N ARG A 82 -10.90 -13.56 -0.99
CA ARG A 82 -9.93 -13.43 0.10
C ARG A 82 -9.56 -11.97 0.34
N ILE A 83 -10.45 -11.26 1.05
CA ILE A 83 -10.26 -9.86 1.43
C ILE A 83 -9.91 -9.81 2.92
N ILE A 84 -8.75 -9.23 3.22
CA ILE A 84 -8.24 -9.06 4.58
C ILE A 84 -8.20 -7.58 4.90
N SER A 85 -9.18 -7.15 5.67
CA SER A 85 -9.21 -5.80 6.21
C SER A 85 -8.48 -5.75 7.54
N ALA A 86 -7.56 -4.80 7.69
CA ALA A 86 -6.91 -4.58 8.98
C ALA A 86 -7.97 -4.23 10.03
N ARG A 87 -7.90 -4.84 11.22
CA ARG A 87 -8.83 -4.52 12.33
C ARG A 87 -8.63 -3.08 12.83
N SER A 88 -7.40 -2.61 12.78
CA SER A 88 -6.98 -1.24 13.04
C SER A 88 -5.80 -0.93 12.15
N ASN A 89 -5.69 0.32 11.68
CA ASN A 89 -4.54 0.75 10.91
C ASN A 89 -3.36 0.99 11.87
N PRO A 90 -2.18 0.34 11.68
CA PRO A 90 -1.01 0.70 12.45
C PRO A 90 -0.70 2.20 12.33
N PRO A 91 -0.20 2.84 13.40
CA PRO A 91 0.22 4.23 13.36
C PRO A 91 1.05 4.53 12.12
N ARG A 92 0.80 5.67 11.48
CA ARG A 92 1.44 6.04 10.22
C ARG A 92 2.98 5.95 10.36
N THR A 93 3.53 6.48 11.44
CA THR A 93 4.96 6.39 11.78
C THR A 93 5.49 4.96 11.75
N GLU A 94 4.85 4.02 12.44
CA GLU A 94 5.25 2.61 12.45
C GLU A 94 5.24 1.99 11.05
N ARG A 95 4.29 2.38 10.19
CA ARG A 95 4.22 1.89 8.81
C ARG A 95 5.40 2.40 7.97
N TYR A 96 5.75 3.67 8.11
CA TYR A 96 6.91 4.25 7.41
C TYR A 96 8.22 3.68 7.95
N ASP A 97 8.35 3.45 9.25
CA ASP A 97 9.54 2.85 9.84
C ASP A 97 9.74 1.41 9.35
N ASN A 98 8.68 0.61 9.30
CA ASN A 98 8.71 -0.73 8.71
C ASN A 98 9.10 -0.69 7.22
N MET A 99 8.51 0.24 6.46
CA MET A 99 8.85 0.41 5.04
C MET A 99 10.32 0.81 4.85
N ASN A 100 10.81 1.76 5.65
CA ASN A 100 12.20 2.20 5.62
C ASN A 100 13.19 1.08 5.97
N ALA A 101 12.83 0.19 6.89
CA ALA A 101 13.64 -0.99 7.22
C ALA A 101 13.76 -1.99 6.05
N HIS A 102 12.84 -1.96 5.09
CA HIS A 102 12.89 -2.80 3.89
C HIS A 102 13.68 -2.18 2.73
N PHE A 103 13.88 -0.85 2.74
CA PHE A 103 14.79 -0.20 1.80
C PHE A 103 16.24 -0.61 2.05
N ARG A 104 17.10 -0.22 1.10
CA ARG A 104 18.50 -0.64 1.08
C ARG A 104 19.19 -0.21 2.37
N ASN A 105 19.70 -1.17 3.14
CA ASN A 105 20.45 -0.89 4.35
C ASN A 105 21.90 -0.50 4.03
N ALA A 106 22.63 -0.05 5.06
CA ALA A 106 24.04 0.37 4.94
C ALA A 106 24.99 -0.72 4.40
N LYS A 107 24.58 -2.00 4.44
CA LYS A 107 25.32 -3.14 3.88
C LYS A 107 24.97 -3.43 2.42
N GLY A 108 24.17 -2.56 1.77
CA GLY A 108 23.78 -2.68 0.38
C GLY A 108 22.66 -3.70 0.11
N ASN A 109 22.10 -4.33 1.15
CA ASN A 109 21.03 -5.32 1.01
C ASN A 109 19.66 -4.63 0.99
N ALA A 110 18.86 -4.87 -0.05
CA ALA A 110 17.48 -4.42 -0.15
C ALA A 110 16.53 -5.59 0.11
N ARG A 111 15.50 -5.38 0.94
CA ARG A 111 14.44 -6.37 1.20
C ARG A 111 13.14 -6.03 0.48
N LEU A 112 13.13 -4.93 -0.27
CA LEU A 112 12.05 -4.49 -1.16
C LEU A 112 12.63 -4.23 -2.55
N ILE A 113 12.01 -4.82 -3.57
CA ILE A 113 12.30 -4.59 -4.99
C ILE A 113 11.04 -4.05 -5.63
N ILE A 114 11.13 -2.91 -6.32
CA ILE A 114 10.00 -2.29 -7.01
C ILE A 114 10.29 -2.33 -8.52
N ASN A 115 9.34 -2.85 -9.29
CA ASN A 115 9.45 -2.84 -10.75
C ASN A 115 9.41 -1.39 -11.26
N PRO A 116 10.32 -0.98 -12.17
CA PRO A 116 10.37 0.38 -12.72
C PRO A 116 9.08 0.88 -13.38
N LYS A 117 8.17 -0.02 -13.77
CA LYS A 117 6.85 0.38 -14.29
C LYS A 117 5.93 0.98 -13.22
N CYS A 118 6.21 0.77 -11.94
CA CYS A 118 5.43 1.31 -10.82
C CYS A 118 5.78 2.79 -10.57
N LYS A 119 5.56 3.64 -11.58
CA LYS A 119 6.01 5.03 -11.63
C LYS A 119 5.36 5.89 -10.55
N ASN A 120 4.08 5.66 -10.26
CA ASN A 120 3.36 6.44 -9.26
C ASN A 120 3.84 6.09 -7.85
N LEU A 121 4.05 4.80 -7.56
CA LEU A 121 4.65 4.38 -6.30
C LEU A 121 6.06 4.93 -6.13
N ILE A 122 6.90 4.85 -7.16
CA ILE A 122 8.28 5.37 -7.10
C ILE A 122 8.26 6.88 -6.87
N LYS A 123 7.45 7.62 -7.63
CA LYS A 123 7.27 9.07 -7.47
C LYS A 123 6.82 9.41 -6.05
N ASP A 124 5.82 8.68 -5.55
CA ASP A 124 5.28 8.89 -4.23
C ASP A 124 6.33 8.68 -3.13
N LEU A 125 7.12 7.60 -3.22
CA LEU A 125 8.19 7.31 -2.28
C LEU A 125 9.33 8.34 -2.31
N MET A 126 9.56 8.99 -3.45
CA MET A 126 10.64 9.98 -3.63
C MET A 126 10.22 11.39 -3.22
N GLU A 127 8.97 11.78 -3.46
CA GLU A 127 8.47 13.15 -3.28
C GLU A 127 7.68 13.35 -1.97
N LEU A 128 7.32 12.27 -1.26
CA LEU A 128 6.54 12.40 -0.04
C LEU A 128 7.35 13.05 1.10
N GLU A 129 6.96 14.27 1.42
CA GLU A 129 7.47 15.02 2.57
C GLU A 129 6.46 15.01 3.73
N PHE A 130 6.96 15.18 4.95
CA PHE A 130 6.12 15.30 6.15
C PHE A 130 6.27 16.69 6.75
N LYS A 131 5.16 17.19 7.32
CA LYS A 131 5.18 18.45 8.06
C LYS A 131 6.19 18.38 9.21
N PRO A 132 6.95 19.45 9.47
CA PRO A 132 7.85 19.51 10.61
C PRO A 132 7.12 19.17 11.92
N ASN A 133 7.72 18.30 12.75
CA ASN A 133 7.14 17.84 14.02
C ASN A 133 5.73 17.23 13.92
N SER A 134 5.39 16.63 12.77
CA SER A 134 4.12 15.95 12.56
C SER A 134 4.29 14.65 11.78
N ASP A 135 3.38 13.71 12.03
CA ASP A 135 3.21 12.49 11.24
C ASP A 135 2.37 12.72 9.97
N LYS A 136 1.88 13.95 9.76
CA LYS A 136 1.06 14.30 8.60
C LYS A 136 1.95 14.62 7.40
N PRO A 137 1.62 14.10 6.20
CA PRO A 137 2.32 14.50 4.99
C PRO A 137 2.16 16.00 4.72
N GLU A 138 3.20 16.59 4.16
CA GLU A 138 3.17 17.96 3.66
C GLU A 138 2.18 18.01 2.50
N THR A 139 1.21 18.92 2.59
CA THR A 139 -0.04 18.82 1.82
C THR A 139 0.05 19.54 0.47
N LEU A 140 1.26 19.82 -0.01
CA LEU A 140 1.49 20.54 -1.27
C LEU A 140 0.98 19.75 -2.48
N ASN A 141 0.95 18.42 -2.39
CA ASN A 141 0.37 17.57 -3.42
C ASN A 141 -0.50 16.49 -2.77
N GLU A 142 -1.81 16.68 -2.82
CA GLU A 142 -2.78 15.73 -2.26
C GLU A 142 -2.76 14.36 -2.95
N GLN A 143 -2.08 14.22 -4.10
CA GLN A 143 -1.92 12.92 -4.79
C GLN A 143 -0.83 12.05 -4.15
N LEU A 144 0.06 12.65 -3.34
CA LEU A 144 1.12 11.94 -2.63
C LEU A 144 0.60 11.32 -1.32
N GLY A 145 1.25 10.26 -0.87
CA GLY A 145 1.00 9.50 0.35
C GLY A 145 0.17 8.24 0.14
N HIS A 146 -0.64 8.17 -0.92
CA HIS A 146 -1.61 7.08 -1.10
C HIS A 146 -0.97 5.77 -1.57
N ALA A 147 -0.02 5.83 -2.50
CA ALA A 147 0.68 4.63 -2.98
C ALA A 147 1.62 4.10 -1.90
N SER A 148 2.27 5.00 -1.16
CA SER A 148 3.11 4.70 0.01
C SER A 148 2.30 4.11 1.16
N ASP A 149 1.09 4.63 1.43
CA ASP A 149 0.17 4.04 2.41
C ASP A 149 -0.26 2.63 1.98
N ALA A 150 -0.57 2.42 0.70
CA ALA A 150 -0.91 1.11 0.14
C ALA A 150 0.23 0.10 0.29
N LEU A 151 1.47 0.50 -0.03
CA LEU A 151 2.66 -0.31 0.20
C LEU A 151 2.87 -0.61 1.70
N GLY A 152 2.66 0.39 2.56
CA GLY A 152 2.75 0.23 4.01
C GLY A 152 1.78 -0.81 4.56
N TYR A 153 0.53 -0.84 4.08
CA TYR A 153 -0.44 -1.89 4.46
C TYR A 153 0.06 -3.28 4.06
N LEU A 154 0.55 -3.42 2.82
CA LEU A 154 1.07 -4.67 2.28
C LEU A 154 2.23 -5.19 3.15
N LEU A 155 3.25 -4.35 3.39
CA LEU A 155 4.44 -4.74 4.15
C LEU A 155 4.12 -5.13 5.58
N ASN A 156 3.24 -4.40 6.27
CA ASN A 156 2.86 -4.77 7.64
C ASN A 156 2.16 -6.13 7.72
N TYR A 157 1.45 -6.53 6.68
CA TYR A 157 0.78 -7.82 6.66
C TYR A 157 1.73 -8.98 6.28
N ILE A 158 2.50 -8.84 5.20
CA ILE A 158 3.31 -9.96 4.67
C ILE A 158 4.73 -10.02 5.26
N SER A 159 5.22 -8.91 5.82
CA SER A 159 6.59 -8.79 6.32
C SER A 159 6.68 -7.76 7.46
N PRO A 160 5.99 -7.98 8.59
CA PRO A 160 6.10 -7.09 9.75
C PRO A 160 7.53 -7.08 10.28
N TRP A 161 8.10 -5.89 10.49
CA TRP A 161 9.39 -5.73 11.15
C TRP A 161 9.22 -5.76 12.67
N ALA A 162 9.98 -6.61 13.36
CA ALA A 162 9.88 -6.81 14.82
C ALA A 162 10.77 -5.85 15.64
N GLY A 163 11.21 -4.72 15.08
CA GLY A 163 12.14 -3.80 15.73
C GLY A 163 11.46 -2.84 16.71
N ARG A 164 11.09 -3.31 17.90
CA ARG A 164 10.83 -2.47 19.09
C ARG A 164 12.04 -2.48 20.02
N GLU A 165 13.20 -2.00 19.57
CA GLU A 165 14.23 -1.46 20.47
C GLU A 165 15.01 -0.39 19.71
N GLY A 166 14.86 0.88 20.14
CA GLY A 166 15.67 2.00 19.67
C GLY A 166 14.92 2.99 18.77
N HIS A 167 14.72 4.20 19.28
CA HIS A 167 14.38 5.39 18.50
C HIS A 167 15.31 5.51 17.29
N PHE A 168 14.77 5.45 16.08
CA PHE A 168 15.53 5.76 14.87
C PHE A 168 15.41 7.25 14.56
N GLN A 169 16.56 7.91 14.41
CA GLN A 169 16.62 9.23 13.79
C GLN A 169 16.45 9.09 12.27
N ARG A 170 15.52 9.87 11.71
CA ARG A 170 15.27 9.96 10.26
C ARG A 170 16.57 10.22 9.51
N THR A 171 16.99 9.29 8.66
CA THR A 171 18.07 9.50 7.71
C THR A 171 17.48 9.79 6.33
N GLN A 172 17.65 11.04 5.87
CA GLN A 172 17.12 11.60 4.61
C GLN A 172 17.78 11.06 3.32
N ASN A 173 18.32 9.84 3.30
CA ASN A 173 19.05 9.33 2.13
C ASN A 173 18.51 7.97 1.68
N ILE A 174 17.33 7.98 1.06
CA ILE A 174 16.79 6.82 0.34
C ILE A 174 17.38 6.84 -1.08
N ARG A 175 18.28 5.89 -1.38
CA ARG A 175 18.72 5.61 -2.77
C ARG A 175 18.07 4.31 -3.24
N ILE A 176 17.13 4.44 -4.17
CA ILE A 176 16.56 3.34 -4.94
C ILE A 176 17.37 3.28 -6.25
N GLY A 177 18.03 2.15 -6.50
CA GLY A 177 18.83 1.90 -7.70
C GLY A 177 18.11 0.96 -8.65
#